data_AF-A0ABD7YZR6-F1
#
_entry.id   AF-A0ABD7YZR6-F1
#
_cell.length_a   1.000
_cell.length_b   1.000
_cell.length_c   1.000
_cell.angle_alpha   90.00
_cell.angle_beta   90.00
_cell.angle_gamma   90.00
#
_symmetry.space_group_name_H-M   'P 1'
#
loop_
_entity.id
_entity.type
_entity.pdbx_description
1 polymer ?
#
loop_
_entity_poly.entity_id
_entity_poly.type
_entity_poly.pdbx_seq_one_letter_code
_entity_poly.pdbx_strand_id
1 'polypeptide(L)'
;MNKLKAKELQQALTNLFKLGIDKTNNSLTIVFGKTQTLLLVRKLDEFYQINNNGFIEFAAVLDAENQEEGLALIRDAVNFKNEISKLESEDIEFELIENELIVNNGVYVTKYSSLDMRSRKTMNSQTMVTIDLNGRELQQAYKQLLLYKGQDWLNGIHHELRQNELIIGTDTLSLETISCLSDKDKLEFLVTYDMAKTLSKVKAGNVKICVEENEGSLHIRGSWYIRFILDGRYLLESTVKKVKRTEE
;
A
#
# COMPACT_ATOMS: atom_id res chain seq x y z
N MET A 1 -18.88 17.48 0.66
CA MET A 1 -19.15 16.38 1.60
C MET A 1 -19.12 15.05 0.86
N ASN A 2 -18.24 14.13 1.27
CA ASN A 2 -18.17 12.77 0.72
C ASN A 2 -18.99 11.81 1.58
N LYS A 3 -19.68 10.83 0.98
CA LYS A 3 -20.56 9.91 1.70
C LYS A 3 -20.24 8.45 1.37
N LEU A 4 -20.04 7.62 2.40
CA LEU A 4 -19.64 6.22 2.31
C LEU A 4 -20.60 5.28 3.03
N LYS A 5 -20.70 4.04 2.56
CA LYS A 5 -21.36 2.96 3.29
C LYS A 5 -20.52 2.54 4.50
N ALA A 6 -21.11 2.62 5.70
CA ALA A 6 -20.41 2.33 6.95
C ALA A 6 -19.82 0.91 6.98
N LYS A 7 -20.59 -0.06 6.49
CA LYS A 7 -20.17 -1.48 6.43
C LYS A 7 -18.94 -1.68 5.55
N GLU A 8 -18.82 -0.96 4.44
CA GLU A 8 -17.68 -1.07 3.53
C GLU A 8 -16.42 -0.49 4.16
N LEU A 9 -16.53 0.68 4.78
CA LEU A 9 -15.43 1.29 5.53
C LEU A 9 -14.98 0.39 6.69
N GLN A 10 -15.91 -0.14 7.49
CA GLN A 10 -15.62 -1.06 8.59
C GLN A 10 -14.91 -2.32 8.10
N GLN A 11 -15.37 -2.90 6.98
CA GLN A 11 -14.75 -4.09 6.40
C GLN A 11 -13.35 -3.79 5.86
N ALA A 12 -13.16 -2.66 5.18
CA ALA A 12 -11.87 -2.22 4.67
C ALA A 12 -10.87 -1.99 5.81
N LEU A 13 -11.25 -1.22 6.83
CA LEU A 13 -10.44 -1.02 8.03
C LEU A 13 -10.09 -2.34 8.71
N THR A 14 -11.06 -3.24 8.88
CA THR A 14 -10.82 -4.56 9.46
C THR A 14 -9.81 -5.36 8.66
N ASN A 15 -9.93 -5.37 7.33
CA ASN A 15 -9.01 -6.09 6.46
C ASN A 15 -7.60 -5.49 6.52
N LEU A 16 -7.46 -4.17 6.36
CA LEU A 16 -6.17 -3.47 6.40
C LEU A 16 -5.46 -3.69 7.75
N PHE A 17 -6.21 -3.68 8.86
CA PHE A 17 -5.65 -4.01 10.17
C PHE A 17 -5.20 -5.45 10.29
N LYS A 18 -5.93 -6.42 9.73
CA LYS A 18 -5.47 -7.82 9.66
C LYS A 18 -4.18 -7.99 8.85
N LEU A 19 -3.92 -7.10 7.89
CA LEU A 19 -2.67 -7.11 7.12
C LEU A 19 -1.45 -6.60 7.90
N GLY A 20 -1.65 -6.02 9.08
CA GLY A 20 -0.58 -5.64 10.00
C GLY A 20 -0.29 -4.15 10.05
N ILE A 21 -1.29 -3.32 9.81
CA ILE A 21 -1.17 -1.86 9.91
C ILE A 21 -0.92 -1.37 11.34
N ASP A 22 -1.29 -2.18 12.32
CA ASP A 22 -1.08 -1.95 13.76
C ASP A 22 0.38 -2.19 14.17
N LYS A 23 1.21 -2.73 13.27
CA LYS A 23 2.64 -2.90 13.48
C LYS A 23 3.37 -1.58 13.29
N THR A 24 4.48 -1.43 14.00
CA THR A 24 5.28 -0.21 14.05
C THR A 24 5.67 0.26 12.65
N ASN A 25 5.48 1.55 12.43
CA ASN A 25 5.83 2.35 11.27
C ASN A 25 4.88 2.37 10.07
N ASN A 26 3.84 1.52 9.93
CA ASN A 26 2.95 1.48 8.76
C ASN A 26 1.92 2.65 8.68
N SER A 27 1.41 2.95 7.48
CA SER A 27 0.29 3.91 7.32
C SER A 27 -0.90 3.31 6.61
N LEU A 28 -2.07 3.79 7.03
CA LEU A 28 -3.34 3.57 6.39
C LEU A 28 -3.67 4.72 5.47
N THR A 29 -4.12 4.42 4.25
CA THR A 29 -4.73 5.37 3.33
C THR A 29 -6.13 4.87 2.99
N ILE A 30 -7.13 5.73 3.03
CA ILE A 30 -8.46 5.44 2.46
C ILE A 30 -8.70 6.44 1.34
N VAL A 31 -9.06 5.96 0.15
CA VAL A 31 -9.33 6.77 -1.03
C VAL A 31 -10.82 6.69 -1.36
N PHE A 32 -11.48 7.83 -1.53
CA PHE A 32 -12.92 7.89 -1.86
C PHE A 32 -13.12 8.07 -3.38
N GLY A 33 -13.45 6.99 -4.10
CA GLY A 33 -13.75 7.04 -5.53
C GLY A 33 -12.56 7.44 -6.41
N LYS A 34 -12.81 8.20 -7.49
CA LYS A 34 -11.79 8.67 -8.46
C LYS A 34 -11.07 9.93 -8.00
N THR A 35 -11.62 10.64 -7.03
CA THR A 35 -11.08 11.88 -6.45
C THR A 35 -10.33 11.58 -5.17
N GLN A 36 -9.19 12.23 -5.00
CA GLN A 36 -8.20 11.94 -3.94
C GLN A 36 -8.65 12.43 -2.56
N THR A 37 -9.76 11.91 -2.01
CA THR A 37 -10.00 12.06 -0.58
C THR A 37 -9.20 11.02 0.16
N LEU A 38 -8.07 11.44 0.69
CA LEU A 38 -7.07 10.58 1.31
C LEU A 38 -7.19 10.70 2.82
N LEU A 39 -7.70 9.67 3.49
CA LEU A 39 -7.59 9.58 4.94
C LEU A 39 -6.33 8.81 5.29
N LEU A 40 -5.29 9.52 5.72
CA LEU A 40 -4.09 8.89 6.25
C LEU A 40 -4.25 8.66 7.74
N VAL A 41 -4.04 7.43 8.22
CA VAL A 41 -4.05 7.15 9.65
C VAL A 41 -2.78 6.44 10.11
N ARG A 42 -2.06 7.03 11.09
CA ARG A 42 -0.70 6.64 11.48
C ARG A 42 -0.51 6.50 12.99
N LYS A 43 0.62 5.93 13.41
CA LYS A 43 1.20 6.06 14.77
C LYS A 43 2.37 7.06 14.67
N LEU A 44 2.44 8.02 15.58
CA LEU A 44 2.87 9.39 15.28
C LEU A 44 4.37 9.75 15.30
N ASP A 45 5.31 8.86 15.65
CA ASP A 45 6.57 9.43 16.18
C ASP A 45 7.68 9.79 15.17
N GLU A 46 7.66 9.36 13.89
CA GLU A 46 8.88 9.45 13.06
C GLU A 46 8.68 9.77 11.56
N PHE A 47 7.61 10.49 11.16
CA PHE A 47 7.40 10.82 9.74
C PHE A 47 8.57 11.56 9.09
N TYR A 48 9.27 12.42 9.84
CA TYR A 48 10.34 13.24 9.30
C TYR A 48 11.69 12.52 9.11
N GLN A 49 11.81 11.25 9.50
CA GLN A 49 13.07 10.48 9.36
C GLN A 49 12.96 9.21 8.50
N ILE A 50 11.76 8.70 8.23
CA ILE A 50 11.60 7.36 7.65
C ILE A 50 11.32 7.45 6.15
N ASN A 51 12.37 7.73 5.36
CA ASN A 51 12.37 7.54 3.91
C ASN A 51 13.30 6.40 3.46
N ASN A 52 13.87 5.62 4.39
CA ASN A 52 14.97 4.70 4.07
C ASN A 52 14.81 3.24 4.56
N ASN A 53 13.79 2.90 5.36
CA ASN A 53 13.65 1.54 5.93
C ASN A 53 12.24 0.96 5.72
N GLY A 54 12.01 0.34 4.55
CA GLY A 54 11.06 -0.77 4.38
C GLY A 54 9.62 -0.62 4.88
N PHE A 55 9.06 0.58 4.79
CA PHE A 55 7.67 0.85 5.15
C PHE A 55 6.67 0.28 4.13
N ILE A 56 5.48 -0.09 4.61
CA ILE A 56 4.33 -0.49 3.78
C ILE A 56 3.21 0.52 3.99
N GLU A 57 2.78 1.16 2.90
CA GLU A 57 1.51 1.88 2.87
C GLU A 57 0.39 0.94 2.47
N PHE A 58 -0.60 0.84 3.33
CA PHE A 58 -1.82 0.09 3.08
C PHE A 58 -2.90 1.06 2.62
N ALA A 59 -3.51 0.84 1.46
CA ALA A 59 -4.66 1.61 1.04
C ALA A 59 -5.87 0.77 0.65
N ALA A 60 -7.05 1.35 0.81
CA ALA A 60 -8.29 0.86 0.23
C ALA A 60 -8.97 1.96 -0.57
N VAL A 61 -9.48 1.60 -1.75
CA VAL A 61 -10.36 2.45 -2.54
C VAL A 61 -11.80 2.07 -2.25
N LEU A 62 -12.60 3.03 -1.82
CA LEU A 62 -14.01 2.86 -1.46
C LEU A 62 -14.88 3.69 -2.38
N ASP A 63 -16.03 3.15 -2.77
CA ASP A 63 -17.01 3.88 -3.56
C ASP A 63 -17.71 4.91 -2.68
N ALA A 64 -17.69 6.18 -3.10
CA ALA A 64 -18.29 7.29 -2.39
C ALA A 64 -19.30 8.05 -3.25
N GLU A 65 -20.44 8.38 -2.64
CA GLU A 65 -21.40 9.35 -3.17
C GLU A 65 -20.93 10.76 -2.84
N ASN A 66 -20.97 11.65 -3.84
CA ASN A 66 -20.41 13.01 -3.80
C ASN A 66 -18.89 12.98 -3.58
N GLN A 67 -18.14 13.55 -4.51
CA GLN A 67 -16.68 13.39 -4.59
C GLN A 67 -16.02 14.77 -4.55
N GLU A 68 -15.87 15.29 -3.34
CA GLU A 68 -15.10 16.49 -3.07
C GLU A 68 -13.65 16.15 -2.73
N GLU A 69 -12.73 16.79 -3.45
CA GLU A 69 -11.30 16.65 -3.24
C GLU A 69 -10.89 17.21 -1.87
N GLY A 70 -10.03 16.49 -1.16
CA GLY A 70 -9.53 16.93 0.13
C GLY A 70 -8.57 15.91 0.75
N LEU A 71 -7.45 16.36 1.31
CA LEU A 71 -6.48 15.45 1.94
C LEU A 71 -6.53 15.63 3.45
N ALA A 72 -6.74 14.53 4.18
CA ALA A 72 -6.79 14.54 5.64
C ALA A 72 -5.78 13.56 6.26
N LEU A 73 -4.99 14.03 7.22
CA LEU A 73 -4.09 13.19 8.01
C LEU A 73 -4.59 13.08 9.45
N ILE A 74 -5.15 11.93 9.80
CA ILE A 74 -5.48 11.58 11.18
C ILE A 74 -4.30 10.85 11.83
N ARG A 75 -4.03 11.17 13.09
CA ARG A 75 -2.82 10.73 13.82
C ARG A 75 -2.98 9.45 14.65
N ASP A 76 -4.16 8.81 14.63
CA ASP A 76 -4.46 7.60 15.39
C ASP A 76 -5.36 6.61 14.62
N ALA A 77 -4.74 5.64 13.95
CA ALA A 77 -5.42 4.64 13.12
C ALA A 77 -6.27 3.71 13.95
N VAL A 78 -5.76 3.35 15.12
CA VAL A 78 -6.36 2.36 15.99
C VAL A 78 -7.64 2.94 16.57
N ASN A 79 -7.58 4.16 17.11
CA ASN A 79 -8.76 4.80 17.66
C ASN A 79 -9.79 5.12 16.58
N PHE A 80 -9.36 5.63 15.42
CA PHE A 80 -10.26 5.85 14.28
C PHE A 80 -11.00 4.57 13.90
N LYS A 81 -10.29 3.44 13.72
CA LYS A 81 -10.95 2.14 13.45
C LYS A 81 -11.94 1.77 14.56
N ASN A 82 -11.55 1.92 15.83
CA ASN A 82 -12.42 1.55 16.94
C ASN A 82 -13.69 2.38 16.98
N GLU A 83 -13.60 3.68 16.69
CA GLU A 83 -14.75 4.58 16.59
C GLU A 83 -15.66 4.21 15.42
N ILE A 84 -15.09 4.02 14.22
CA ILE A 84 -15.85 3.60 13.02
C ILE A 84 -16.52 2.23 13.24
N SER A 85 -15.87 1.30 13.96
CA SER A 85 -16.42 -0.04 14.23
C SER A 85 -17.66 -0.06 15.13
N LYS A 86 -17.91 1.03 15.86
CA LYS A 86 -19.07 1.19 16.75
C LYS A 86 -20.26 1.85 16.05
N LEU A 87 -20.09 2.28 14.80
CA LEU A 87 -21.13 2.99 14.07
C LEU A 87 -22.22 2.02 13.60
N GLU A 88 -23.46 2.36 13.93
CA GLU A 88 -24.66 1.62 13.54
C GLU A 88 -25.34 2.22 12.30
N SER A 89 -24.91 3.41 11.87
CA SER A 89 -25.47 4.09 10.71
C SER A 89 -25.22 3.33 9.42
N GLU A 90 -26.13 3.47 8.45
CA GLU A 90 -25.92 2.90 7.12
C GLU A 90 -24.83 3.66 6.36
N ASP A 91 -24.86 4.99 6.48
CA ASP A 91 -23.98 5.91 5.78
C ASP A 91 -23.14 6.73 6.77
N ILE A 92 -21.96 7.16 6.31
CA ILE A 92 -21.04 8.06 7.03
C ILE A 92 -20.65 9.18 6.07
N GLU A 93 -20.79 10.40 6.53
CA GLU A 93 -20.43 11.61 5.82
C GLU A 93 -19.09 12.15 6.31
N PHE A 94 -18.27 12.59 5.37
CA PHE A 94 -16.95 13.14 5.59
C PHE A 94 -16.89 14.54 4.99
N GLU A 95 -16.50 15.52 5.80
CA GLU A 95 -16.31 16.90 5.37
C GLU A 95 -14.97 17.40 5.89
N LEU A 96 -14.14 17.92 4.99
CA LEU A 96 -12.88 18.55 5.35
C LEU A 96 -13.09 20.06 5.38
N ILE A 97 -13.04 20.65 6.58
CA ILE A 97 -13.13 22.09 6.77
C ILE A 97 -11.79 22.57 7.31
N GLU A 98 -11.08 23.38 6.52
CA GLU A 98 -9.72 23.85 6.84
C GLU A 98 -8.77 22.68 7.17
N ASN A 99 -8.40 22.54 8.44
CA ASN A 99 -7.55 21.48 8.97
C ASN A 99 -8.31 20.53 9.91
N GLU A 100 -9.64 20.43 9.79
CA GLU A 100 -10.46 19.49 10.55
C GLU A 100 -11.21 18.55 9.61
N LEU A 101 -11.05 17.24 9.82
CA LEU A 101 -11.92 16.25 9.21
C LEU A 101 -13.11 16.01 10.14
N ILE A 102 -14.30 16.34 9.65
CA ILE A 102 -15.58 16.10 10.30
C ILE A 102 -16.11 14.76 9.80
N VAL A 103 -16.44 13.87 10.73
CA VAL A 103 -17.07 12.58 10.45
C VAL A 103 -18.45 12.57 11.10
N ASN A 104 -19.48 12.51 10.28
CA ASN A 104 -20.87 12.51 10.69
C ASN A 104 -21.51 11.17 10.35
N ASN A 105 -22.10 10.51 11.34
CA ASN A 105 -22.81 9.23 11.17
C ASN A 105 -24.33 9.37 11.31
N GLY A 106 -24.86 10.60 11.29
CA GLY A 106 -26.28 10.91 11.49
C GLY A 106 -26.71 11.01 12.96
N VAL A 107 -25.91 10.52 13.91
CA VAL A 107 -26.18 10.59 15.36
C VAL A 107 -25.10 11.39 16.09
N TYR A 108 -23.84 11.21 15.72
CA TYR A 108 -22.68 11.85 16.31
C TYR A 108 -21.83 12.52 15.22
N VAL A 109 -21.25 13.64 15.60
CA VAL A 109 -20.27 14.38 14.80
C VAL A 109 -18.94 14.36 15.55
N THR A 110 -17.95 13.70 14.97
CA THR A 110 -16.58 13.67 15.50
C THR A 110 -15.69 14.56 14.66
N LYS A 111 -14.81 15.31 15.31
CA LYS A 111 -13.82 16.16 14.64
C LYS A 111 -12.42 15.62 14.86
N TYR A 112 -11.65 15.52 13.79
CA TYR A 112 -10.24 15.12 13.83
C TYR A 112 -9.38 16.26 13.31
N SER A 113 -8.39 16.67 14.10
CA SER A 113 -7.36 17.58 13.59
C SER A 113 -6.57 16.89 12.48
N SER A 114 -6.43 17.59 11.37
CA SER A 114 -5.72 17.18 10.16
C SER A 114 -4.48 18.06 9.96
N LEU A 115 -3.47 17.51 9.27
CA LEU A 115 -2.35 18.29 8.75
C LEU A 115 -2.49 18.45 7.25
N ASP A 116 -2.00 19.58 6.72
CA ASP A 116 -1.88 19.79 5.28
C ASP A 116 -0.92 18.77 4.67
N MET A 117 -1.41 18.03 3.68
CA MET A 117 -0.67 16.98 2.99
C MET A 117 -0.44 17.26 1.51
N ARG A 118 -0.67 18.50 1.05
CA ARG A 118 -0.48 18.90 -0.37
C ARG A 118 0.95 18.67 -0.90
N SER A 119 1.94 18.57 -0.02
CA SER A 119 3.34 18.27 -0.38
C SER A 119 3.65 16.77 -0.53
N ARG A 120 2.68 15.88 -0.27
CA ARG A 120 2.88 14.44 -0.36
C ARG A 120 3.06 14.01 -1.82
N LYS A 121 4.24 13.47 -2.14
CA LYS A 121 4.49 12.81 -3.42
C LYS A 121 3.72 11.48 -3.48
N THR A 122 3.00 11.25 -4.57
CA THR A 122 2.39 9.96 -4.93
C THR A 122 3.06 9.44 -6.20
N MET A 123 3.02 8.12 -6.44
CA MET A 123 3.54 7.54 -7.70
C MET A 123 2.93 8.23 -8.92
N ASN A 124 3.77 8.56 -9.91
CA ASN A 124 3.35 9.15 -11.17
C ASN A 124 2.92 8.05 -12.15
N SER A 125 1.68 8.12 -12.63
CA SER A 125 1.09 7.08 -13.49
C SER A 125 1.71 6.95 -14.89
N GLN A 126 2.56 7.89 -15.29
CA GLN A 126 3.02 8.01 -16.68
C GLN A 126 4.22 7.12 -17.05
N THR A 127 5.00 6.64 -16.08
CA THR A 127 6.25 5.87 -16.31
C THR A 127 6.33 4.62 -15.45
N MET A 128 5.27 3.80 -15.50
CA MET A 128 5.09 2.64 -14.64
C MET A 128 5.07 1.36 -15.45
N VAL A 129 5.89 0.37 -15.07
CA VAL A 129 5.80 -1.00 -15.57
C VAL A 129 4.69 -1.71 -14.80
N THR A 130 3.85 -2.47 -15.51
CA THR A 130 2.75 -3.22 -14.92
C THR A 130 2.93 -4.72 -15.13
N ILE A 131 2.63 -5.51 -14.10
CA ILE A 131 2.73 -6.97 -14.10
C ILE A 131 1.46 -7.52 -13.48
N ASP A 132 0.61 -8.16 -14.29
CA ASP A 132 -0.61 -8.84 -13.85
C ASP A 132 -0.33 -10.30 -13.52
N LEU A 133 -0.79 -10.75 -12.35
CA LEU A 133 -0.50 -12.05 -11.75
C LEU A 133 -1.76 -12.69 -11.16
N ASN A 134 -1.76 -14.02 -11.11
CA ASN A 134 -2.68 -14.76 -10.26
C ASN A 134 -2.32 -14.57 -8.78
N GLY A 135 -3.25 -14.07 -7.98
CA GLY A 135 -2.96 -13.77 -6.57
C GLY A 135 -2.72 -15.00 -5.71
N ARG A 136 -3.28 -16.16 -6.06
CA ARG A 136 -3.05 -17.42 -5.34
C ARG A 136 -1.64 -17.95 -5.57
N GLU A 137 -1.15 -17.87 -6.81
CA GLU A 137 0.21 -18.29 -7.16
C GLU A 137 1.25 -17.38 -6.48
N LEU A 138 1.05 -16.07 -6.52
CA LEU A 138 1.91 -15.12 -5.81
C LEU A 138 1.91 -15.38 -4.29
N GLN A 139 0.74 -15.61 -3.69
CA GLN A 139 0.65 -15.96 -2.27
C GLN A 139 1.41 -17.26 -1.96
N GLN A 140 1.22 -18.30 -2.77
CA GLN A 140 1.89 -19.59 -2.61
C GLN A 140 3.40 -19.42 -2.71
N ALA A 141 3.89 -18.69 -3.70
CA ALA A 141 5.31 -18.45 -3.91
C ALA A 141 5.97 -17.79 -2.69
N TYR A 142 5.35 -16.72 -2.16
CA TYR A 142 5.87 -16.11 -0.92
C TYR A 142 5.77 -17.04 0.29
N LYS A 143 4.71 -17.85 0.42
CA LYS A 143 4.62 -18.83 1.51
C LYS A 143 5.77 -19.83 1.46
N GLN A 144 6.05 -20.40 0.28
CA GLN A 144 7.14 -21.35 0.11
C GLN A 144 8.48 -20.70 0.40
N LEU A 145 8.74 -19.53 -0.17
CA LEU A 145 9.97 -18.77 0.06
C LEU A 145 10.22 -18.49 1.55
N LEU A 146 9.19 -18.14 2.31
CA LEU A 146 9.30 -17.89 3.76
C LEU A 146 9.54 -19.16 4.61
N LEU A 147 9.32 -20.36 4.06
CA LEU A 147 9.67 -21.62 4.74
C LEU A 147 11.17 -21.94 4.66
N TYR A 148 11.90 -21.36 3.70
CA TYR A 148 13.34 -21.49 3.58
C TYR A 148 14.03 -20.75 4.73
N LYS A 149 14.24 -21.46 5.84
CA LYS A 149 15.03 -21.00 6.98
C LYS A 149 16.51 -21.04 6.61
N GLY A 150 17.20 -19.90 6.63
CA GLY A 150 18.67 -19.86 6.59
C GLY A 150 19.33 -18.76 5.77
N GLN A 151 18.57 -17.89 5.09
CA GLN A 151 19.14 -16.74 4.38
C GLN A 151 18.85 -15.44 5.12
N ASP A 152 19.90 -14.62 5.27
CA ASP A 152 19.77 -13.23 5.68
C ASP A 152 19.06 -12.47 4.54
N TRP A 153 17.74 -12.33 4.64
CA TRP A 153 16.92 -11.49 3.76
C TRP A 153 17.21 -9.99 3.92
N LEU A 154 18.40 -9.63 4.41
CA LEU A 154 18.83 -8.26 4.75
C LEU A 154 18.69 -7.30 3.56
N ASN A 155 18.79 -7.82 2.33
CA ASN A 155 18.66 -7.04 1.10
C ASN A 155 17.26 -7.11 0.45
N GLY A 156 16.32 -7.89 1.01
CA GLY A 156 15.00 -8.14 0.43
C GLY A 156 14.93 -9.43 -0.40
N ILE A 157 13.80 -9.62 -1.09
CA ILE A 157 13.49 -10.79 -1.93
C ILE A 157 13.57 -10.35 -3.39
N HIS A 158 14.38 -11.05 -4.17
CA HIS A 158 14.65 -10.75 -5.56
C HIS A 158 13.47 -11.17 -6.45
N HIS A 159 13.11 -10.28 -7.37
CA HIS A 159 12.08 -10.49 -8.39
C HIS A 159 12.69 -10.19 -9.75
N GLU A 160 12.64 -11.17 -10.65
CA GLU A 160 13.10 -11.02 -12.03
C GLU A 160 11.95 -11.33 -12.98
N LEU A 161 11.55 -10.34 -13.77
CA LEU A 161 10.63 -10.48 -14.87
C LEU A 161 11.40 -10.91 -16.12
N ARG A 162 11.00 -12.04 -16.71
CA ARG A 162 11.47 -12.55 -18.00
C ARG A 162 10.27 -12.83 -18.89
N GLN A 163 10.00 -11.94 -19.82
CA GLN A 163 8.85 -11.99 -20.74
C GLN A 163 7.53 -12.12 -19.96
N ASN A 164 6.98 -13.33 -19.89
CA ASN A 164 5.71 -13.65 -19.24
C ASN A 164 5.91 -14.47 -17.96
N GLU A 165 7.10 -14.42 -17.36
CA GLU A 165 7.43 -15.13 -16.13
C GLU A 165 8.00 -14.16 -15.10
N LEU A 166 7.46 -14.22 -13.89
CA LEU A 166 8.02 -13.56 -12.72
C LEU A 166 8.70 -14.62 -11.85
N ILE A 167 10.02 -14.54 -11.78
CA ILE A 167 10.86 -15.40 -10.96
C ILE A 167 11.05 -14.71 -9.61
N ILE A 168 10.73 -15.42 -8.52
CA ILE A 168 10.84 -14.93 -7.14
C ILE A 168 11.84 -15.79 -6.38
N GLY A 169 12.81 -15.16 -5.72
CA GLY A 169 13.87 -15.87 -5.04
C GLY A 169 14.86 -14.96 -4.30
N THR A 170 16.08 -15.42 -4.18
CA THR A 170 17.24 -14.62 -3.73
C THR A 170 18.27 -14.50 -4.84
N ASP A 171 19.25 -13.63 -4.65
CA ASP A 171 20.36 -13.39 -5.57
C ASP A 171 21.12 -14.68 -5.98
N THR A 172 20.95 -15.76 -5.22
CA THR A 172 21.63 -17.06 -5.44
C THR A 172 20.68 -18.23 -5.70
N LEU A 173 19.36 -18.03 -5.58
CA LEU A 173 18.40 -19.13 -5.66
C LEU A 173 17.07 -18.65 -6.27
N SER A 174 16.75 -19.15 -7.45
CA SER A 174 15.39 -19.09 -7.99
C SER A 174 14.53 -20.11 -7.24
N LEU A 175 13.53 -19.63 -6.51
CA LEU A 175 12.68 -20.50 -5.69
C LEU A 175 11.35 -20.81 -6.36
N GLU A 176 10.75 -19.82 -7.02
CA GLU A 176 9.41 -19.92 -7.56
C GLU A 176 9.30 -19.16 -8.88
N THR A 177 8.52 -19.68 -9.82
CA THR A 177 8.25 -19.02 -11.12
C THR A 177 6.75 -18.94 -11.33
N ILE A 178 6.27 -17.75 -11.64
CA ILE A 178 4.85 -17.46 -11.80
C ILE A 178 4.62 -16.91 -13.20
N SER A 179 3.64 -17.46 -13.91
CA SER A 179 3.22 -16.88 -15.19
C SER A 179 2.55 -15.53 -14.98
N CYS A 180 2.90 -14.54 -15.79
CA CYS A 180 2.44 -13.17 -15.67
C CYS A 180 2.18 -12.53 -17.04
N LEU A 181 1.45 -11.43 -17.04
CA LEU A 181 1.31 -10.56 -18.20
C LEU A 181 1.98 -9.23 -17.85
N SER A 182 2.96 -8.79 -18.64
CA SER A 182 3.61 -7.51 -18.45
C SER A 182 3.70 -6.72 -19.74
N ASP A 183 3.72 -5.39 -19.60
CA ASP A 183 4.02 -4.44 -20.67
C ASP A 183 5.53 -4.30 -20.96
N LYS A 184 6.38 -5.04 -20.23
CA LYS A 184 7.84 -5.04 -20.40
C LYS A 184 8.41 -6.46 -20.39
N ASP A 185 9.42 -6.71 -21.23
CA ASP A 185 10.03 -8.04 -21.33
C ASP A 185 11.03 -8.36 -20.21
N LYS A 186 11.63 -7.35 -19.58
CA LYS A 186 12.67 -7.54 -18.55
C LYS A 186 12.62 -6.47 -17.47
N LEU A 187 12.66 -6.91 -16.22
CA LEU A 187 12.70 -6.04 -15.04
C LEU A 187 13.30 -6.79 -13.84
N GLU A 188 14.13 -6.14 -13.05
CA GLU A 188 14.67 -6.70 -11.79
C GLU A 188 14.38 -5.73 -10.65
N PHE A 189 13.81 -6.23 -9.56
CA PHE A 189 13.50 -5.44 -8.38
C PHE A 189 13.54 -6.25 -7.09
N LEU A 190 13.60 -5.55 -5.96
CA LEU A 190 13.58 -6.15 -4.62
C LEU A 190 12.26 -5.84 -3.93
N VAL A 191 11.73 -6.80 -3.18
CA VAL A 191 10.60 -6.60 -2.28
C VAL A 191 11.08 -6.82 -0.86
N THR A 192 10.70 -5.95 0.07
CA THR A 192 11.13 -6.10 1.47
C THR A 192 10.54 -7.37 2.08
N TYR A 193 11.25 -7.95 3.05
CA TYR A 193 10.79 -9.14 3.75
C TYR A 193 9.41 -8.93 4.41
N ASP A 194 9.17 -7.75 5.00
CA ASP A 194 7.88 -7.43 5.62
C ASP A 194 6.75 -7.33 4.59
N MET A 195 7.02 -6.81 3.40
CA MET A 195 6.04 -6.79 2.30
C MET A 195 5.73 -8.21 1.83
N ALA A 196 6.74 -9.04 1.58
CA ALA A 196 6.52 -10.44 1.20
C ALA A 196 5.80 -11.25 2.28
N LYS A 197 6.14 -11.04 3.55
CA LYS A 197 5.45 -11.63 4.70
C LYS A 197 3.99 -11.21 4.77
N THR A 198 3.70 -9.96 4.42
CA THR A 198 2.32 -9.44 4.32
C THR A 198 1.58 -10.10 3.16
N LEU A 199 2.17 -10.09 1.96
CA LEU A 199 1.61 -10.70 0.74
C LEU A 199 1.39 -12.21 0.87
N SER A 200 2.22 -12.92 1.63
CA SER A 200 2.03 -14.36 1.92
C SER A 200 0.72 -14.67 2.67
N LYS A 201 0.13 -13.67 3.34
CA LYS A 201 -1.10 -13.82 4.15
C LYS A 201 -2.34 -13.29 3.46
N VAL A 202 -2.17 -12.38 2.51
CA VAL A 202 -3.26 -11.78 1.74
C VAL A 202 -3.89 -12.84 0.83
N LYS A 203 -5.22 -12.91 0.81
CA LYS A 203 -5.96 -13.65 -0.22
C LYS A 203 -6.47 -12.64 -1.24
N ALA A 204 -5.93 -12.71 -2.45
CA ALA A 204 -6.42 -11.95 -3.60
C ALA A 204 -6.61 -12.91 -4.79
N GLY A 205 -7.63 -12.67 -5.61
CA GLY A 205 -7.81 -13.40 -6.87
C GLY A 205 -6.81 -12.93 -7.91
N ASN A 206 -6.67 -11.61 -8.05
CA ASN A 206 -5.79 -10.95 -9.00
C ASN A 206 -4.84 -9.99 -8.28
N VAL A 207 -3.59 -9.93 -8.75
CA VAL A 207 -2.61 -8.97 -8.25
C VAL A 207 -1.97 -8.26 -9.44
N LYS A 208 -1.94 -6.93 -9.40
CA LYS A 208 -1.17 -6.11 -10.32
C LYS A 208 0.01 -5.49 -9.58
N ILE A 209 1.22 -5.73 -10.03
CA ILE A 209 2.42 -5.06 -9.55
C ILE A 209 2.69 -3.87 -10.47
N CYS A 210 2.97 -2.74 -9.84
CA CYS A 210 3.24 -1.47 -10.46
C CYS A 210 4.63 -1.02 -10.01
N VAL A 211 5.55 -0.83 -10.94
CA VAL A 211 6.94 -0.45 -10.63
C VAL A 211 7.30 0.84 -11.34
N GLU A 212 7.76 1.84 -10.60
CA GLU A 212 8.14 3.16 -11.11
C GLU A 212 9.54 3.54 -10.62
N GLU A 213 10.38 4.07 -11.52
CA GLU A 213 11.69 4.60 -11.16
C GLU A 213 11.53 6.01 -10.54
N ASN A 214 12.10 6.23 -9.35
CA ASN A 214 12.00 7.51 -8.66
C ASN A 214 13.13 8.46 -9.10
N GLU A 215 12.80 9.46 -9.92
CA GLU A 215 13.78 10.41 -10.48
C GLU A 215 14.12 11.65 -9.60
N GLY A 216 13.64 11.78 -8.34
CA GLY A 216 14.06 12.89 -7.46
C GLY A 216 13.78 12.66 -5.97
N SER A 217 14.52 13.22 -4.98
CA SER A 217 15.42 14.40 -4.90
C SER A 217 16.87 14.05 -4.46
N LEU A 218 17.73 15.08 -4.33
CA LEU A 218 19.21 15.12 -4.17
C LEU A 218 19.92 14.10 -3.25
N HIS A 219 19.24 13.21 -2.53
CA HIS A 219 19.85 12.29 -1.57
C HIS A 219 19.60 10.80 -1.85
N ILE A 220 18.75 10.42 -2.84
CA ILE A 220 18.51 9.01 -3.19
C ILE A 220 18.25 8.84 -4.70
N ARG A 221 19.25 9.12 -5.54
CA ARG A 221 19.21 8.65 -6.94
C ARG A 221 19.23 7.11 -6.96
N GLY A 222 18.31 6.48 -7.69
CA GLY A 222 18.26 5.02 -7.86
C GLY A 222 17.37 4.26 -6.87
N SER A 223 16.25 4.84 -6.43
CA SER A 223 15.19 4.12 -5.71
C SER A 223 14.00 3.86 -6.64
N TRP A 224 13.27 2.76 -6.42
CA TRP A 224 12.07 2.38 -7.14
C TRP A 224 10.87 2.41 -6.19
N TYR A 225 9.72 2.87 -6.69
CA TYR A 225 8.44 2.69 -6.03
C TYR A 225 7.80 1.41 -6.54
N ILE A 226 7.35 0.56 -5.63
CA ILE A 226 6.63 -0.67 -5.95
C ILE A 226 5.27 -0.62 -5.26
N ARG A 227 4.24 -0.91 -6.03
CA ARG A 227 2.86 -0.97 -5.56
C ARG A 227 2.21 -2.29 -5.99
N PHE A 228 1.59 -2.98 -5.05
CA PHE A 228 0.76 -4.15 -5.29
C PHE A 228 -0.71 -3.74 -5.18
N ILE A 229 -1.45 -3.89 -6.27
CA ILE A 229 -2.89 -3.69 -6.33
C ILE A 229 -3.55 -5.07 -6.25
N LEU A 230 -4.31 -5.29 -5.19
CA LEU A 230 -4.96 -6.57 -4.88
C LEU A 230 -6.45 -6.46 -5.20
N ASP A 231 -6.92 -7.30 -6.12
CA ASP A 231 -8.31 -7.34 -6.62
C ASP A 231 -8.86 -5.96 -7.08
N GLY A 232 -7.97 -5.04 -7.47
CA GLY A 232 -8.33 -3.65 -7.84
C GLY A 232 -8.81 -2.78 -6.67
N ARG A 233 -8.77 -3.28 -5.43
CA ARG A 233 -9.41 -2.63 -4.26
C ARG A 233 -8.44 -2.25 -3.16
N TYR A 234 -7.41 -3.07 -2.93
CA TYR A 234 -6.41 -2.81 -1.90
C TYR A 234 -5.06 -2.52 -2.53
N LEU A 235 -4.31 -1.62 -1.90
CA LEU A 235 -3.00 -1.19 -2.37
C LEU A 235 -1.97 -1.43 -1.26
N LEU A 236 -0.83 -1.98 -1.63
CA LEU A 236 0.35 -2.07 -0.77
C LEU A 236 1.52 -1.41 -1.48
N GLU A 237 2.03 -0.30 -0.96
CA GLU A 237 3.12 0.46 -1.60
C GLU A 237 4.36 0.48 -0.72
N SER A 238 5.54 0.39 -1.34
CA SER A 238 6.84 0.48 -0.68
C SER A 238 7.88 1.10 -1.60
N THR A 239 8.85 1.80 -1.01
CA THR A 239 10.04 2.31 -1.70
C THR A 239 11.19 1.34 -1.47
N VAL A 240 11.85 0.91 -2.54
CA VAL A 240 12.98 -0.02 -2.49
C VAL A 240 14.19 0.54 -3.24
N LYS A 241 15.39 0.05 -2.92
CA LYS A 241 16.58 0.40 -3.70
C LYS A 241 16.58 -0.37 -5.02
N LYS A 242 17.03 0.28 -6.09
CA LYS A 242 17.32 -0.39 -7.36
C LYS A 242 18.42 -1.44 -7.14
N VAL A 243 18.25 -2.62 -7.73
CA VAL A 243 19.34 -3.63 -7.80
C VAL A 243 20.44 -3.03 -8.67
N LYS A 244 21.59 -2.73 -8.07
CA LYS A 244 22.79 -2.38 -8.85
C LYS A 244 23.40 -3.68 -9.36
N ARG A 245 23.44 -3.87 -10.68
CA ARG A 245 24.25 -4.93 -11.27
C ARG A 245 25.72 -4.58 -11.08
N THR A 246 26.55 -5.56 -10.72
CA THR A 246 27.96 -5.41 -10.37
C THR A 246 28.87 -5.01 -11.56
N GLU A 247 28.30 -4.61 -12.70
CA GLU A 247 29.03 -4.25 -13.92
C GLU A 247 28.67 -2.83 -14.45
N GLU A 248 28.33 -1.91 -13.54
CA GLU A 248 28.26 -0.45 -13.82
C GLU A 248 29.22 0.35 -12.93
#